data_AF-A0A7X9TRX6-F1
#
_entry.id   AF-A0A7X9TRX6-F1
#
_cell.length_a   1.000
_cell.length_b   1.000
_cell.length_c   1.000
_cell.angle_alpha   90.00
_cell.angle_beta   90.00
_cell.angle_gamma   90.00
#
_symmetry.space_group_name_H-M   'P 1'
#
loop_
_entity.id
_entity.type
_entity.pdbx_description
1 polymer ?
#
loop_
_entity_poly.entity_id
_entity_poly.type
_entity_poly.pdbx_seq_one_letter_code
_entity_poly.pdbx_strand_id
1 'polypeptide(L)'
;MKVTLRFDDKRVESLAQVSLENSRVILTKPILFLCGGQVDVTAAEPLSVRGALVEYLHSARCDLVDGITLAEDFKDWIHGAIYKDLLAFESDIAHISSLIVIILESAGALAELGVFVKNKTLRNKIIVFVSQEHYEEDSFIKLGPLRYLQGIKESSVCAYPWDQDNLKKSLSSSLQEMREDILNALANQGSTEAFNRENEGHVSFVVYEIIKTFRALKLSEIESYLKTINLDVARDKLKRLIFLLEKFKLVSSSKRGHIDYYYALSDIVKIEFAGRFDQVGAKLAAQQFYATNEGELKRINVIKGAYAVPVGALPVIAGGAA
;
A
#
# COMPACT_ATOMS: atom_id res chain seq x y z
N MET A 1 -50.60 9.97 -3.60
CA MET A 1 -49.59 8.95 -3.25
C MET A 1 -48.33 9.25 -4.04
N LYS A 2 -47.24 9.72 -3.40
CA LYS A 2 -45.93 9.73 -4.08
C LYS A 2 -45.42 8.29 -4.06
N VAL A 3 -45.36 7.64 -5.22
CA VAL A 3 -44.66 6.36 -5.36
C VAL A 3 -43.18 6.65 -5.18
N THR A 4 -42.64 6.33 -4.00
CA THR A 4 -41.20 6.42 -3.78
C THR A 4 -40.57 5.22 -4.52
N LEU A 5 -39.91 5.48 -5.64
CA LEU A 5 -39.12 4.48 -6.36
C LEU A 5 -38.12 3.85 -5.38
N ARG A 6 -38.20 2.53 -5.18
CA ARG A 6 -37.23 1.74 -4.42
C ARG A 6 -36.46 0.86 -5.38
N PHE A 7 -35.15 0.94 -5.33
CA PHE A 7 -34.27 0.04 -6.08
C PHE A 7 -33.92 -1.18 -5.22
N ASP A 8 -33.75 -2.33 -5.87
CA ASP A 8 -33.30 -3.57 -5.23
C ASP A 8 -31.78 -3.55 -4.99
N ASP A 9 -31.32 -4.35 -4.03
CA ASP A 9 -29.89 -4.54 -3.79
C ASP A 9 -29.28 -5.49 -4.83
N LYS A 10 -28.43 -4.96 -5.70
CA LYS A 10 -27.78 -5.70 -6.79
C LYS A 10 -26.32 -6.07 -6.52
N ARG A 11 -25.78 -5.76 -5.33
CA ARG A 11 -24.34 -5.89 -5.04
C ARG A 11 -23.83 -7.33 -5.20
N VAL A 12 -24.55 -8.30 -4.63
CA VAL A 12 -24.20 -9.73 -4.73
C VAL A 12 -24.36 -10.25 -6.16
N GLU A 13 -25.44 -9.88 -6.84
CA GLU A 13 -25.68 -10.25 -8.24
C GLU A 13 -24.58 -9.73 -9.16
N SER A 14 -24.13 -8.47 -8.97
CA SER A 14 -23.01 -7.90 -9.72
C SER A 14 -21.71 -8.64 -9.43
N LEU A 15 -21.37 -8.87 -8.16
CA LEU A 15 -20.12 -9.57 -7.80
C LEU A 15 -20.04 -10.99 -8.34
N ALA A 16 -21.18 -11.70 -8.45
CA ALA A 16 -21.22 -13.04 -9.02
C ALA A 16 -20.75 -13.09 -10.49
N GLN A 17 -20.61 -11.95 -11.15
CA GLN A 17 -20.10 -11.83 -12.53
C GLN A 17 -18.57 -11.66 -12.61
N VAL A 18 -17.88 -11.58 -11.47
CA VAL A 18 -16.41 -11.49 -11.39
C VAL A 18 -15.80 -12.86 -11.67
N SER A 19 -14.77 -12.89 -12.52
CA SER A 19 -13.87 -14.04 -12.68
C SER A 19 -12.53 -13.68 -12.04
N LEU A 20 -12.39 -14.01 -10.75
CA LEU A 20 -11.28 -13.54 -9.93
C LEU A 20 -9.93 -14.11 -10.41
N GLU A 21 -9.92 -15.40 -10.80
CA GLU A 21 -8.75 -16.10 -11.32
C GLU A 21 -8.18 -15.51 -12.63
N ASN A 22 -9.02 -14.82 -13.41
CA ASN A 22 -8.62 -14.15 -14.65
C ASN A 22 -8.38 -12.65 -14.44
N SER A 23 -8.55 -12.15 -13.22
CA SER A 23 -8.36 -10.73 -12.89
C SER A 23 -6.87 -10.38 -12.82
N ARG A 24 -6.57 -9.09 -12.97
CA ARG A 24 -5.19 -8.58 -12.94
C ARG A 24 -4.99 -7.60 -11.79
N VAL A 25 -3.81 -7.64 -11.19
CA VAL A 25 -3.34 -6.62 -10.25
C VAL A 25 -2.71 -5.49 -11.03
N ILE A 26 -3.02 -4.25 -10.65
CA ILE A 26 -2.49 -3.03 -11.26
C ILE A 26 -1.42 -2.43 -10.34
N LEU A 27 -0.20 -2.27 -10.87
CA LEU A 27 1.01 -1.89 -10.11
C LEU A 27 1.55 -0.50 -10.48
N THR A 28 0.84 0.27 -11.31
CA THR A 28 1.26 1.59 -11.83
C THR A 28 1.41 2.68 -10.77
N LYS A 29 0.81 2.49 -9.58
CA LYS A 29 1.02 3.33 -8.39
C LYS A 29 1.76 2.51 -7.34
N PRO A 30 3.11 2.46 -7.41
CA PRO A 30 3.88 1.56 -6.59
C PRO A 30 3.85 1.97 -5.12
N ILE A 31 3.93 0.97 -4.25
CA ILE A 31 4.10 1.16 -2.81
C ILE A 31 5.53 0.78 -2.46
N LEU A 32 6.28 1.71 -1.88
CA LEU A 32 7.66 1.53 -1.48
C LEU A 32 7.72 1.35 0.02
N PHE A 33 8.20 0.20 0.47
CA PHE A 33 8.49 -0.02 1.87
C PHE A 33 9.97 0.23 2.14
N LEU A 34 10.26 1.25 2.94
CA LEU A 34 11.60 1.79 3.14
C LEU A 34 12.12 1.50 4.56
N CYS A 35 13.04 0.54 4.62
CA CYS A 35 13.72 0.04 5.81
C CYS A 35 15.08 0.74 5.97
N GLY A 36 15.50 1.03 7.21
CA GLY A 36 16.75 1.76 7.47
C GLY A 36 16.82 2.45 8.83
N GLY A 37 17.64 3.49 8.93
CA GLY A 37 17.87 4.29 10.13
C GLY A 37 16.83 5.40 10.33
N GLN A 38 16.79 6.01 11.51
CA GLN A 38 15.73 6.94 11.91
C GLN A 38 15.50 8.09 10.92
N VAL A 39 14.23 8.44 10.68
CA VAL A 39 13.84 9.64 9.92
C VAL A 39 13.32 10.69 10.91
N ASP A 40 13.99 11.84 10.97
CA ASP A 40 13.55 12.99 11.77
C ASP A 40 13.48 14.23 10.87
N VAL A 41 12.26 14.63 10.53
CA VAL A 41 11.98 15.79 9.67
C VAL A 41 12.22 17.14 10.38
N THR A 42 12.45 17.13 11.70
CA THR A 42 12.71 18.33 12.50
C THR A 42 14.19 18.60 12.68
N ALA A 43 15.05 17.61 12.41
CA ALA A 43 16.48 17.76 12.47
C ALA A 43 16.99 18.67 11.34
N ALA A 44 18.04 19.46 11.62
CA ALA A 44 18.66 20.34 10.61
C ALA A 44 19.45 19.56 9.55
N GLU A 45 19.87 18.34 9.88
CA GLU A 45 20.59 17.42 9.01
C GLU A 45 20.04 15.99 9.17
N PRO A 46 20.12 15.16 8.11
CA PRO A 46 19.61 13.80 8.16
C PRO A 46 20.40 12.94 9.15
N LEU A 47 19.68 12.25 10.03
CA LEU A 47 20.25 11.35 11.04
C LEU A 47 20.63 9.96 10.49
N SER A 48 20.26 9.68 9.24
CA SER A 48 20.47 8.40 8.58
C SER A 48 20.50 8.58 7.06
N VAL A 49 21.07 7.60 6.36
CA VAL A 49 21.03 7.48 4.90
C VAL A 49 19.58 7.38 4.42
N ARG A 50 18.71 6.64 5.13
CA ARG A 50 17.27 6.62 4.84
C ARG A 50 16.64 8.00 4.93
N GLY A 51 16.94 8.76 5.98
CA GLY A 51 16.48 10.13 6.17
C GLY A 51 16.92 11.05 5.02
N ALA A 52 18.20 10.98 4.66
CA ALA A 52 18.78 11.74 3.55
C ALA A 52 18.10 11.38 2.21
N LEU A 53 17.83 10.10 1.96
CA LEU A 53 17.14 9.63 0.78
C LEU A 53 15.70 10.15 0.71
N VAL A 54 14.94 10.07 1.81
CA VAL A 54 13.57 10.59 1.88
C VAL A 54 13.56 12.09 1.59
N GLU A 55 14.42 12.87 2.26
CA GLU A 55 14.55 14.31 2.04
C GLU A 55 14.88 14.63 0.57
N TYR A 56 15.82 13.88 -0.02
CA TYR A 56 16.18 14.04 -1.42
C TYR A 56 15.01 13.75 -2.36
N LEU A 57 14.29 12.64 -2.18
CA LEU A 57 13.13 12.28 -3.00
C LEU A 57 12.03 13.35 -2.95
N HIS A 58 11.79 13.94 -1.78
CA HIS A 58 10.89 15.08 -1.61
C HIS A 58 11.39 16.32 -2.37
N SER A 59 12.66 16.70 -2.18
CA SER A 59 13.26 17.88 -2.83
C SER A 59 13.26 17.78 -4.37
N ALA A 60 13.50 16.57 -4.88
CA ALA A 60 13.51 16.24 -6.31
C ALA A 60 12.10 16.12 -6.91
N ARG A 61 11.03 16.29 -6.10
CA ARG A 61 9.62 16.12 -6.49
C ARG A 61 9.38 14.78 -7.17
N CYS A 62 9.97 13.72 -6.62
CA CYS A 62 9.83 12.39 -7.16
C CYS A 62 8.39 11.88 -6.96
N ASP A 63 7.76 11.34 -8.02
CA ASP A 63 6.40 10.78 -7.97
C ASP A 63 6.24 9.62 -6.97
N LEU A 64 7.36 9.04 -6.52
CA LEU A 64 7.37 7.94 -5.55
C LEU A 64 7.04 8.40 -4.12
N VAL A 65 7.19 9.70 -3.82
CA VAL A 65 7.05 10.26 -2.48
C VAL A 65 5.73 9.87 -1.82
N ASP A 66 4.62 9.95 -2.56
CA ASP A 66 3.28 9.60 -2.06
C ASP A 66 3.10 8.09 -1.80
N GLY A 67 3.97 7.26 -2.40
CA GLY A 67 3.99 5.81 -2.25
C GLY A 67 4.97 5.31 -1.19
N ILE A 68 5.74 6.19 -0.55
CA ILE A 68 6.68 5.80 0.51
C ILE A 68 5.91 5.44 1.77
N THR A 69 6.30 4.31 2.35
CA THR A 69 5.80 3.83 3.63
C THR A 69 7.00 3.48 4.50
N LEU A 70 7.12 4.16 5.65
CA LEU A 70 8.20 3.92 6.61
C LEU A 70 7.74 2.90 7.66
N ALA A 71 8.62 1.98 8.04
CA ALA A 71 8.33 1.03 9.11
C ALA A 71 7.95 1.71 10.45
N GLU A 72 8.52 2.88 10.71
CA GLU A 72 8.32 3.65 11.95
C GLU A 72 6.97 4.38 12.02
N ASP A 73 6.25 4.55 10.92
CA ASP A 73 4.93 5.19 10.88
C ASP A 73 3.85 4.34 11.57
N PHE A 74 4.22 3.15 12.04
CA PHE A 74 3.30 2.13 12.52
C PHE A 74 3.50 1.72 13.97
N LYS A 75 4.07 2.59 14.83
CA LYS A 75 4.28 2.33 16.27
C LYS A 75 3.04 1.81 17.02
N ASP A 76 1.84 2.05 16.49
CA ASP A 76 0.54 1.60 17.01
C ASP A 76 0.10 0.19 16.56
N TRP A 77 0.96 -0.61 15.91
CA TRP A 77 0.61 -1.94 15.37
C TRP A 77 0.07 -2.93 16.43
N ILE A 78 0.38 -2.70 17.71
CA ILE A 78 -0.06 -3.54 18.85
C ILE A 78 -1.52 -3.25 19.26
N HIS A 79 -2.08 -2.09 18.90
CA HIS A 79 -3.39 -1.70 19.37
C HIS A 79 -4.49 -2.62 18.80
N GLY A 80 -5.22 -3.30 19.69
CA GLY A 80 -6.37 -4.14 19.36
C GLY A 80 -6.09 -5.62 19.06
N ALA A 81 -4.87 -6.11 19.32
CA ALA A 81 -4.49 -7.52 19.11
C ALA A 81 -4.69 -8.02 17.66
N ILE A 82 -4.60 -7.12 16.68
CA ILE A 82 -4.75 -7.44 15.25
C ILE A 82 -3.56 -8.28 14.77
N TYR A 83 -2.36 -7.96 15.25
CA TYR A 83 -1.14 -8.72 15.01
C TYR A 83 -0.65 -9.37 16.31
N LYS A 84 -0.10 -10.58 16.17
CA LYS A 84 0.48 -11.33 17.30
C LYS A 84 1.90 -10.86 17.64
N ASP A 85 2.64 -10.41 16.63
CA ASP A 85 4.01 -9.93 16.74
C ASP A 85 4.34 -8.97 15.58
N LEU A 86 5.44 -8.23 15.74
CA LEU A 86 5.90 -7.22 14.78
C LEU A 86 6.32 -7.84 13.44
N LEU A 87 6.92 -9.03 13.47
CA LEU A 87 7.43 -9.70 12.28
C LEU A 87 6.30 -10.07 11.31
N ALA A 88 5.16 -10.52 11.85
CA ALA A 88 3.96 -10.78 11.06
C ALA A 88 3.45 -9.49 10.39
N PHE A 89 3.49 -8.36 11.10
CA PHE A 89 3.05 -7.07 10.56
C PHE A 89 3.99 -6.56 9.46
N GLU A 90 5.30 -6.59 9.69
CA GLU A 90 6.31 -6.18 8.71
C GLU A 90 6.28 -7.07 7.45
N SER A 91 6.10 -8.38 7.63
CA SER A 91 5.88 -9.31 6.52
C SER A 91 4.64 -8.92 5.71
N ASP A 92 3.51 -8.64 6.35
CA ASP A 92 2.27 -8.26 5.66
C ASP A 92 2.43 -6.95 4.86
N ILE A 93 3.06 -5.92 5.45
CA ILE A 93 3.43 -4.68 4.75
C ILE A 93 4.24 -4.99 3.50
N ALA A 94 5.30 -5.79 3.64
CA ALA A 94 6.20 -6.13 2.56
C ALA A 94 5.49 -6.85 1.38
N HIS A 95 4.42 -7.62 1.65
CA HIS A 95 3.65 -8.27 0.58
C HIS A 95 2.82 -7.30 -0.25
N ILE A 96 2.33 -6.20 0.34
CA ILE A 96 1.63 -5.13 -0.40
C ILE A 96 2.60 -4.29 -1.23
N SER A 97 3.85 -4.18 -0.80
CA SER A 97 4.85 -3.36 -1.46
C SER A 97 5.17 -3.85 -2.88
N SER A 98 5.35 -2.88 -3.77
CA SER A 98 5.91 -3.08 -5.11
C SER A 98 7.42 -3.26 -5.02
N LEU A 99 8.07 -2.50 -4.14
CA LEU A 99 9.50 -2.59 -3.87
C LEU A 99 9.77 -2.44 -2.37
N ILE A 100 10.68 -3.26 -1.87
CA ILE A 100 11.22 -3.19 -0.51
C ILE A 100 12.63 -2.65 -0.65
N VAL A 101 12.89 -1.48 -0.08
CA VAL A 101 14.19 -0.83 -0.08
C VAL A 101 14.78 -0.98 1.31
N ILE A 102 15.93 -1.62 1.43
CA ILE A 102 16.58 -1.87 2.73
C ILE A 102 17.94 -1.18 2.73
N ILE A 103 18.11 -0.20 3.60
CA ILE A 103 19.40 0.47 3.79
C ILE A 103 20.09 -0.14 5.01
N LEU A 104 21.22 -0.81 4.81
CA LEU A 104 21.94 -1.53 5.86
C LEU A 104 22.77 -0.59 6.74
N GLU A 105 22.06 0.19 7.55
CA GLU A 105 22.65 1.19 8.45
C GLU A 105 22.21 1.03 9.91
N SER A 106 21.34 0.05 10.21
CA SER A 106 20.80 -0.16 11.55
C SER A 106 20.58 -1.64 11.85
N ALA A 107 20.50 -1.98 13.15
CA ALA A 107 20.20 -3.34 13.60
C ALA A 107 18.83 -3.83 13.12
N GLY A 108 17.85 -2.93 13.02
CA GLY A 108 16.52 -3.23 12.47
C GLY A 108 16.60 -3.66 10.99
N ALA A 109 17.31 -2.89 10.17
CA ALA A 109 17.48 -3.18 8.75
C ALA A 109 18.18 -4.52 8.50
N LEU A 110 19.14 -4.89 9.35
CA LEU A 110 19.80 -6.20 9.30
C LEU A 110 18.84 -7.34 9.63
N ALA A 111 17.97 -7.16 10.63
CA ALA A 111 16.95 -8.14 10.99
C ALA A 111 15.89 -8.28 9.88
N GLU A 112 15.39 -7.17 9.34
CA GLU A 112 14.44 -7.11 8.22
C GLU A 112 15.01 -7.82 6.98
N LEU A 113 16.27 -7.56 6.62
CA LEU A 113 16.97 -8.28 5.54
C LEU A 113 16.91 -9.80 5.79
N GLY A 114 17.25 -10.24 6.99
CA GLY A 114 17.27 -11.66 7.37
C GLY A 114 15.90 -12.34 7.24
N VAL A 115 14.82 -11.63 7.59
CA VAL A 115 13.44 -12.14 7.50
C VAL A 115 12.96 -12.15 6.05
N PHE A 116 13.11 -11.04 5.32
CA PHE A 116 12.55 -10.90 3.98
C PHE A 116 13.28 -11.72 2.92
N VAL A 117 14.61 -11.89 3.04
CA VAL A 117 15.41 -12.67 2.06
C VAL A 117 14.99 -14.14 1.99
N LYS A 118 14.44 -14.70 3.07
CA LYS A 118 13.97 -16.09 3.13
C LYS A 118 12.60 -16.27 2.50
N ASN A 119 11.81 -15.20 2.36
CA ASN A 119 10.50 -15.28 1.75
C ASN A 119 10.61 -15.30 0.22
N LYS A 120 10.05 -16.34 -0.41
CA LYS A 120 10.14 -16.57 -1.86
C LYS A 120 9.48 -15.47 -2.70
N THR A 121 8.45 -14.83 -2.16
CA THR A 121 7.72 -13.74 -2.81
C THR A 121 8.47 -12.42 -2.64
N LEU A 122 8.89 -12.10 -1.41
CA LEU A 122 9.50 -10.81 -1.09
C LEU A 122 10.88 -10.63 -1.71
N ARG A 123 11.72 -11.67 -1.73
CA ARG A 123 13.10 -11.58 -2.24
C ARG A 123 13.23 -11.08 -3.68
N ASN A 124 12.18 -11.22 -4.50
CA ASN A 124 12.18 -10.74 -5.89
C ASN A 124 11.90 -9.24 -6.00
N LYS A 125 11.50 -8.60 -4.89
CA LYS A 125 11.12 -7.19 -4.78
C LYS A 125 12.07 -6.39 -3.88
N ILE A 126 13.22 -6.96 -3.48
CA ILE A 126 14.17 -6.29 -2.60
C ILE A 126 15.24 -5.56 -3.43
N ILE A 127 15.53 -4.33 -3.02
CA ILE A 127 16.78 -3.64 -3.30
C ILE A 127 17.46 -3.28 -1.97
N VAL A 128 18.75 -3.55 -1.88
CA VAL A 128 19.56 -3.28 -0.69
C VAL A 128 20.59 -2.21 -1.01
N PHE A 129 20.67 -1.20 -0.17
CA PHE A 129 21.78 -0.25 -0.16
C PHE A 129 22.72 -0.58 0.99
N VAL A 130 24.01 -0.72 0.70
CA VAL A 130 25.06 -1.06 1.67
C VAL A 130 26.26 -0.11 1.50
N SER A 131 26.98 0.18 2.59
CA SER A 131 28.14 1.06 2.49
C SER A 131 29.22 0.38 1.65
N GLN A 132 29.97 1.16 0.87
CA GLN A 132 31.06 0.64 0.05
C GLN A 132 32.06 -0.17 0.90
N GLU A 133 32.42 0.36 2.07
CA GLU A 133 33.31 -0.31 3.04
C GLU A 133 32.79 -1.70 3.42
N HIS A 134 31.54 -1.81 3.88
CA HIS A 134 30.97 -3.09 4.31
C HIS A 134 30.72 -4.06 3.15
N TYR A 135 30.53 -3.55 1.93
CA TYR A 135 30.42 -4.38 0.74
C TYR A 135 31.78 -4.95 0.30
N GLU A 136 32.88 -4.25 0.57
CA GLU A 136 34.23 -4.72 0.26
C GLU A 136 34.71 -5.78 1.27
N GLU A 137 34.30 -5.68 2.53
CA GLU A 137 34.60 -6.67 3.59
C GLU A 137 34.05 -8.08 3.32
N ASP A 138 34.84 -9.12 3.59
CA ASP A 138 34.36 -10.51 3.53
C ASP A 138 33.57 -10.89 4.80
N SER A 139 32.36 -10.34 4.89
CA SER A 139 31.43 -10.52 6.01
C SER A 139 30.39 -11.62 5.77
N PHE A 140 29.77 -12.10 6.85
CA PHE A 140 28.62 -13.03 6.74
C PHE A 140 27.46 -12.40 5.95
N ILE A 141 27.24 -11.08 6.08
CA ILE A 141 26.17 -10.36 5.38
C ILE A 141 26.43 -10.36 3.87
N LYS A 142 27.67 -10.04 3.44
CA LYS A 142 28.08 -10.07 2.03
C LYS A 142 27.98 -11.47 1.45
N LEU A 143 28.64 -12.45 2.09
CA LEU A 143 28.75 -13.82 1.58
C LEU A 143 27.43 -14.60 1.67
N GLY A 144 26.53 -14.20 2.56
CA GLY A 144 25.22 -14.83 2.78
C GLY A 144 24.09 -14.10 2.04
N PRO A 145 23.28 -13.28 2.73
CA PRO A 145 22.06 -12.70 2.17
C PRO A 145 22.28 -11.81 0.94
N LEU A 146 23.36 -11.00 0.90
CA LEU A 146 23.62 -10.12 -0.26
C LEU A 146 23.96 -10.95 -1.51
N ARG A 147 24.92 -11.87 -1.40
CA ARG A 147 25.26 -12.81 -2.49
C ARG A 147 24.04 -13.61 -2.95
N TYR A 148 23.17 -14.01 -2.03
CA TYR A 148 21.95 -14.73 -2.37
C TYR A 148 20.99 -13.88 -3.20
N LEU A 149 20.76 -12.61 -2.82
CA LEU A 149 19.92 -11.68 -3.58
C LEU A 149 20.52 -11.38 -4.96
N GLN A 150 21.83 -11.13 -5.04
CA GLN A 150 22.54 -10.91 -6.30
C GLN A 150 22.45 -12.13 -7.24
N GLY A 151 22.44 -13.34 -6.68
CA GLY A 151 22.21 -14.57 -7.45
C GLY A 151 20.80 -14.69 -8.05
N ILE A 152 19.81 -13.95 -7.52
CA ILE A 152 18.45 -13.85 -8.07
C ILE A 152 18.37 -12.71 -9.09
N LYS A 153 18.85 -11.53 -8.69
CA LYS A 153 18.88 -10.31 -9.50
C LYS A 153 20.14 -9.54 -9.14
N GLU A 154 21.08 -9.42 -10.08
CA GLU A 154 22.38 -8.78 -9.83
C GLU A 154 22.22 -7.35 -9.27
N SER A 155 21.28 -6.58 -9.81
CA SER A 155 20.98 -5.19 -9.40
C SER A 155 20.17 -5.08 -8.09
N SER A 156 20.07 -6.14 -7.28
CA SER A 156 19.34 -6.12 -6.00
C SER A 156 20.19 -5.59 -4.84
N VAL A 157 21.49 -5.43 -5.03
CA VAL A 157 22.43 -4.90 -4.02
C VAL A 157 23.26 -3.81 -4.66
N CYS A 158 23.16 -2.60 -4.12
CA CYS A 158 23.87 -1.42 -4.57
C CYS A 158 24.79 -0.93 -3.43
N ALA A 159 26.05 -0.68 -3.76
CA ALA A 159 27.04 -0.20 -2.81
C ALA A 159 27.34 1.28 -3.08
N TYR A 160 27.30 2.11 -2.04
CA TYR A 160 27.62 3.53 -2.14
C TYR A 160 28.54 3.95 -0.98
N PRO A 161 29.47 4.90 -1.21
CA PRO A 161 30.23 5.47 -0.12
C PRO A 161 29.31 6.39 0.71
N TRP A 162 29.32 6.20 2.03
CA TRP A 162 28.78 7.17 2.97
C TRP A 162 29.58 7.15 4.26
N ASP A 163 29.65 8.31 4.89
CA ASP A 163 30.32 8.53 6.17
C ASP A 163 29.25 8.91 7.20
N GLN A 164 29.15 8.10 8.27
CA GLN A 164 28.16 8.32 9.34
C GLN A 164 28.39 9.64 10.08
N ASP A 165 29.63 10.12 10.13
CA ASP A 165 29.97 11.39 10.77
C ASP A 165 29.72 12.59 9.85
N ASN A 166 29.49 12.36 8.55
CA ASN A 166 29.24 13.41 7.56
C ASN A 166 28.33 12.95 6.41
N LEU A 167 27.12 12.50 6.76
CA LEU A 167 26.16 11.93 5.82
C LEU A 167 25.82 12.89 4.67
N LYS A 168 25.50 14.14 5.00
CA LYS A 168 25.07 15.15 4.02
C LYS A 168 26.08 15.37 2.89
N LYS A 169 27.36 15.48 3.25
CA LYS A 169 28.43 15.69 2.25
C LYS A 169 28.73 14.40 1.51
N SER A 170 28.88 13.28 2.21
CA SER A 170 29.27 12.00 1.63
C SER A 170 28.24 11.43 0.66
N LEU A 171 26.94 11.66 0.92
CA LEU A 171 25.83 11.19 0.09
C LEU A 171 25.47 12.13 -1.08
N SER A 172 26.04 13.33 -1.15
CA SER A 172 25.59 14.38 -2.07
C SER A 172 25.57 13.97 -3.55
N SER A 173 26.51 13.12 -3.98
CA SER A 173 26.52 12.51 -5.32
C SER A 173 25.68 11.23 -5.42
N SER A 174 25.69 10.42 -4.36
CA SER A 174 25.08 9.08 -4.35
C SER A 174 23.54 9.11 -4.32
N LEU A 175 22.91 10.15 -3.77
CA LEU A 175 21.45 10.20 -3.61
C LEU A 175 20.69 10.18 -4.95
N GLN A 176 21.25 10.84 -5.98
CA GLN A 176 20.68 10.79 -7.31
C GLN A 176 20.76 9.37 -7.89
N GLU A 177 21.90 8.71 -7.73
CA GLU A 177 22.16 7.35 -8.22
C GLU A 177 21.26 6.34 -7.50
N MET A 178 21.13 6.44 -6.18
CA MET A 178 20.20 5.62 -5.38
C MET A 178 18.74 5.79 -5.83
N ARG A 179 18.31 7.03 -6.14
CA ARG A 179 16.97 7.26 -6.71
C ARG A 179 16.82 6.57 -8.06
N GLU A 180 17.82 6.67 -8.93
CA GLU A 180 17.80 6.05 -10.25
C GLU A 180 17.75 4.52 -10.13
N ASP A 181 18.47 3.91 -9.20
CA ASP A 181 18.39 2.48 -8.90
C ASP A 181 16.99 2.05 -8.47
N ILE A 182 16.33 2.82 -7.60
CA ILE A 182 14.93 2.57 -7.18
C ILE A 182 13.98 2.66 -8.37
N LEU A 183 14.11 3.71 -9.19
CA LEU A 183 13.28 3.91 -10.37
C LEU A 183 13.50 2.78 -11.39
N ASN A 184 14.73 2.37 -11.62
CA ASN A 184 15.08 1.25 -12.49
C ASN A 184 14.56 -0.08 -11.94
N ALA A 185 14.62 -0.29 -10.63
CA ALA A 185 14.08 -1.48 -9.99
C ALA A 185 12.57 -1.58 -10.19
N LEU A 186 11.84 -0.45 -10.17
CA LEU A 186 10.40 -0.36 -10.43
C LEU A 186 10.05 -0.44 -11.93
N ALA A 187 10.81 0.22 -12.80
CA ALA A 187 10.56 0.25 -14.24
C ALA A 187 10.71 -1.14 -14.88
N ASN A 188 11.59 -1.98 -14.31
CA ASN A 188 11.75 -3.38 -14.70
C ASN A 188 10.61 -4.28 -14.19
N GLN A 189 9.68 -3.76 -13.38
CA GLN A 189 8.47 -4.49 -12.99
C GLN A 189 7.37 -4.25 -14.02
N GLY A 190 6.59 -5.29 -14.30
CA GLY A 190 5.40 -5.15 -15.13
C GLY A 190 4.41 -4.16 -14.48
N SER A 191 3.72 -3.38 -15.30
CA SER A 191 2.65 -2.49 -14.82
C SER A 191 1.43 -3.24 -14.27
N THR A 192 1.34 -4.55 -14.57
CA THR A 192 0.29 -5.44 -14.10
C THR A 192 0.82 -6.87 -13.92
N GLU A 193 0.17 -7.65 -13.07
CA GLU A 193 0.41 -9.08 -12.92
C GLU A 193 -0.90 -9.86 -12.75
N ALA A 194 -0.85 -11.19 -12.94
CA ALA A 194 -2.03 -12.04 -12.73
C ALA A 194 -2.39 -12.07 -11.23
N PHE A 195 -3.69 -12.05 -10.92
CA PHE A 195 -4.15 -12.23 -9.55
C PHE A 195 -3.65 -13.56 -8.98
N ASN A 196 -3.24 -13.54 -7.72
CA ASN A 196 -2.74 -14.72 -7.01
C ASN A 196 -3.36 -14.73 -5.61
N ARG A 197 -4.22 -15.71 -5.37
CA ARG A 197 -4.93 -15.87 -4.08
C ARG A 197 -4.02 -16.16 -2.90
N GLU A 198 -2.82 -16.70 -3.17
CA GLU A 198 -1.80 -16.97 -2.14
C GLU A 198 -0.96 -15.72 -1.80
N ASN A 199 -1.07 -14.66 -2.61
CA ASN A 199 -0.40 -13.39 -2.33
C ASN A 199 -1.32 -12.49 -1.49
N GLU A 200 -0.96 -12.27 -0.23
CA GLU A 200 -1.75 -11.46 0.70
C GLU A 200 -1.92 -10.02 0.25
N GLY A 201 -0.94 -9.46 -0.48
CA GLY A 201 -1.04 -8.14 -1.09
C GLY A 201 -2.15 -8.08 -2.14
N HIS A 202 -2.26 -9.12 -2.98
CA HIS A 202 -3.30 -9.19 -4.01
C HIS A 202 -4.68 -9.33 -3.37
N VAL A 203 -4.80 -10.16 -2.32
CA VAL A 203 -6.04 -10.32 -1.57
C VAL A 203 -6.44 -9.00 -0.91
N SER A 204 -5.49 -8.24 -0.34
CA SER A 204 -5.77 -6.91 0.23
C SER A 204 -6.30 -5.93 -0.83
N PHE A 205 -5.75 -5.95 -2.05
CA PHE A 205 -6.22 -5.10 -3.13
C PHE A 205 -7.64 -5.46 -3.61
N VAL A 206 -8.02 -6.74 -3.57
CA VAL A 206 -9.42 -7.15 -3.81
C VAL A 206 -10.35 -6.58 -2.75
N VAL A 207 -9.97 -6.63 -1.46
CA VAL A 207 -10.73 -6.03 -0.37
C VAL A 207 -10.91 -4.53 -0.60
N TYR A 208 -9.84 -3.82 -0.93
CA TYR A 208 -9.86 -2.40 -1.25
C TYR A 208 -10.82 -2.09 -2.41
N GLU A 209 -10.75 -2.83 -3.52
CA GLU A 209 -11.60 -2.60 -4.69
C GLU A 209 -13.08 -2.85 -4.42
N ILE A 210 -13.42 -3.86 -3.62
CA ILE A 210 -14.81 -4.11 -3.17
C ILE A 210 -15.31 -2.94 -2.30
N ILE A 211 -14.51 -2.49 -1.33
CA ILE A 211 -14.84 -1.34 -0.47
C ILE A 211 -15.01 -0.07 -1.30
N LYS A 212 -14.11 0.18 -2.25
CA LYS A 212 -14.14 1.34 -3.16
C LYS A 212 -15.39 1.34 -4.03
N THR A 213 -15.72 0.17 -4.60
CA THR A 213 -16.87 0.00 -5.51
C THR A 213 -18.18 0.27 -4.79
N PHE A 214 -18.42 -0.39 -3.65
CA PHE A 214 -19.72 -0.35 -3.00
C PHE A 214 -19.86 0.69 -1.91
N ARG A 215 -18.78 1.37 -1.51
CA ARG A 215 -18.71 2.47 -0.53
C ARG A 215 -19.29 2.16 0.86
N ALA A 216 -18.53 2.51 1.90
CA ALA A 216 -18.98 2.41 3.29
C ALA A 216 -19.58 1.03 3.60
N LEU A 217 -18.77 -0.03 3.54
CA LEU A 217 -19.19 -1.41 3.79
C LEU A 217 -18.99 -1.83 5.24
N LYS A 218 -19.85 -2.72 5.75
CA LYS A 218 -19.67 -3.39 7.04
C LYS A 218 -18.69 -4.56 6.89
N LEU A 219 -18.00 -4.94 7.96
CA LEU A 219 -17.10 -6.10 7.94
C LEU A 219 -17.78 -7.39 7.43
N SER A 220 -19.01 -7.65 7.88
CA SER A 220 -19.78 -8.83 7.46
C SER A 220 -20.19 -8.81 5.98
N GLU A 221 -20.38 -7.62 5.40
CA GLU A 221 -20.66 -7.48 3.97
C GLU A 221 -19.41 -7.79 3.16
N ILE A 222 -18.25 -7.25 3.57
CA ILE A 222 -16.98 -7.54 2.92
C ILE A 222 -16.70 -9.05 2.95
N GLU A 223 -16.87 -9.69 4.12
CA GLU A 223 -16.70 -11.15 4.28
C GLU A 223 -17.62 -11.94 3.31
N SER A 224 -18.90 -11.56 3.22
CA SER A 224 -19.86 -12.19 2.32
C SER A 224 -19.48 -11.99 0.84
N TYR A 225 -19.04 -10.79 0.47
CA TYR A 225 -18.67 -10.43 -0.89
C TYR A 225 -17.42 -11.17 -1.38
N LEU A 226 -16.43 -11.34 -0.51
CA LEU A 226 -15.26 -12.16 -0.82
C LEU A 226 -15.66 -13.62 -1.08
N LYS A 227 -16.57 -14.18 -0.28
CA LYS A 227 -17.12 -15.52 -0.50
C LYS A 227 -17.85 -15.63 -1.84
N THR A 228 -18.64 -14.62 -2.24
CA THR A 228 -19.33 -14.57 -3.54
C THR A 228 -18.37 -14.69 -4.72
N ILE A 229 -17.17 -14.12 -4.63
CA ILE A 229 -16.14 -14.20 -5.68
C ILE A 229 -15.16 -15.36 -5.47
N ASN A 230 -15.56 -16.38 -4.70
CA ASN A 230 -14.77 -17.57 -4.38
C ASN A 230 -13.43 -17.29 -3.69
N LEU A 231 -13.37 -16.24 -2.86
CA LEU A 231 -12.22 -15.91 -2.02
C LEU A 231 -12.58 -16.03 -0.54
N ASP A 232 -12.34 -17.19 0.05
CA ASP A 232 -12.61 -17.40 1.47
C ASP A 232 -11.46 -16.86 2.33
N VAL A 233 -11.77 -15.85 3.14
CA VAL A 233 -10.80 -15.18 4.02
C VAL A 233 -11.33 -15.24 5.44
N ALA A 234 -10.57 -15.88 6.32
CA ALA A 234 -10.90 -15.93 7.75
C ALA A 234 -11.06 -14.51 8.32
N ARG A 235 -12.05 -14.31 9.19
CA ARG A 235 -12.44 -12.99 9.69
C ARG A 235 -11.27 -12.22 10.33
N ASP A 236 -10.39 -12.88 11.06
CA ASP A 236 -9.23 -12.22 11.67
C ASP A 236 -8.18 -11.81 10.64
N LYS A 237 -7.99 -12.62 9.58
CA LYS A 237 -7.18 -12.22 8.42
C LYS A 237 -7.80 -11.03 7.69
N LEU A 238 -9.12 -11.00 7.51
CA LEU A 238 -9.80 -9.86 6.89
C LEU A 238 -9.58 -8.57 7.68
N LYS A 239 -9.68 -8.61 9.02
CA LYS A 239 -9.37 -7.45 9.88
C LYS A 239 -7.93 -6.99 9.70
N ARG A 240 -6.96 -7.91 9.66
CA ARG A 240 -5.54 -7.60 9.37
C ARG A 240 -5.37 -6.90 8.03
N LEU A 241 -5.98 -7.42 6.96
CA LEU A 241 -5.89 -6.82 5.63
C LEU A 241 -6.52 -5.42 5.58
N ILE A 242 -7.67 -5.23 6.23
CA ILE A 242 -8.30 -3.90 6.30
C ILE A 242 -7.41 -2.92 7.09
N PHE A 243 -6.89 -3.34 8.24
CA PHE A 243 -5.98 -2.51 9.03
C PHE A 243 -4.74 -2.12 8.23
N LEU A 244 -4.19 -3.05 7.45
CA LEU A 244 -3.07 -2.79 6.57
C LEU A 244 -3.43 -1.75 5.50
N LEU A 245 -4.59 -1.86 4.86
CA LEU A 245 -5.08 -0.86 3.91
C LEU A 245 -5.32 0.52 4.56
N GLU A 246 -5.72 0.58 5.84
CA GLU A 246 -5.80 1.83 6.60
C GLU A 246 -4.42 2.45 6.81
N LYS A 247 -3.41 1.62 7.12
CA LYS A 247 -2.02 2.04 7.26
C LYS A 247 -1.42 2.62 5.98
N PHE A 248 -1.77 2.05 4.83
CA PHE A 248 -1.40 2.59 3.52
C PHE A 248 -2.31 3.73 3.03
N LYS A 249 -3.21 4.26 3.89
CA LYS A 249 -4.15 5.34 3.56
C LYS A 249 -5.02 5.05 2.32
N LEU A 250 -5.30 3.77 2.06
CA LEU A 250 -6.20 3.33 0.99
C LEU A 250 -7.64 3.22 1.50
N VAL A 251 -7.81 2.81 2.76
CA VAL A 251 -9.11 2.65 3.42
C VAL A 251 -9.15 3.48 4.70
N SER A 252 -10.34 3.86 5.13
CA SER A 252 -10.60 4.37 6.47
C SER A 252 -11.96 3.85 6.95
N SER A 253 -12.26 4.06 8.22
CA SER A 253 -13.51 3.62 8.83
C SER A 253 -14.18 4.73 9.62
N SER A 254 -15.52 4.69 9.65
CA SER A 254 -16.32 5.59 10.48
C SER A 254 -17.43 4.80 11.18
N LYS A 255 -17.56 5.06 12.48
CA LYS A 255 -18.56 4.41 13.31
C LYS A 255 -19.89 5.16 13.27
N ARG A 256 -20.99 4.45 13.03
CA ARG A 256 -22.36 4.99 13.16
C ARG A 256 -23.23 4.04 13.97
N GLY A 257 -23.62 4.48 15.17
CA GLY A 257 -24.21 3.60 16.17
C GLY A 257 -23.19 2.56 16.61
N HIS A 258 -23.54 1.28 16.55
CA HIS A 258 -22.67 0.16 16.93
C HIS A 258 -21.97 -0.51 15.74
N ILE A 259 -22.01 0.11 14.56
CA ILE A 259 -21.48 -0.48 13.33
C ILE A 259 -20.37 0.40 12.78
N ASP A 260 -19.25 -0.23 12.46
CA ASP A 260 -18.15 0.38 11.72
C ASP A 260 -18.35 0.17 10.22
N TYR A 261 -18.17 1.24 9.45
CA TYR A 261 -18.30 1.26 8.00
C TYR A 261 -16.95 1.65 7.38
N TYR A 262 -16.43 0.81 6.49
CA TYR A 262 -15.16 0.98 5.80
C TYR A 262 -15.36 1.61 4.42
N TYR A 263 -14.54 2.60 4.08
CA TYR A 263 -14.61 3.33 2.82
C TYR A 263 -13.22 3.64 2.27
N ALA A 264 -13.10 3.71 0.95
CA ALA A 264 -11.84 4.03 0.28
C ALA A 264 -11.52 5.53 0.39
N LEU A 265 -10.25 5.86 0.63
CA LEU A 265 -9.72 7.23 0.70
C LEU A 265 -9.21 7.76 -0.65
N SER A 266 -8.90 6.87 -1.59
CA SER A 266 -8.46 7.19 -2.94
C SER A 266 -9.25 6.40 -3.97
N ASP A 267 -9.22 6.84 -5.23
CA ASP A 267 -9.89 6.17 -6.36
C ASP A 267 -8.90 5.44 -7.28
N ILE A 268 -7.70 5.11 -6.78
CA ILE A 268 -6.70 4.38 -7.56
C ILE A 268 -7.20 2.97 -7.88
N VAL A 269 -6.82 2.44 -9.05
CA VAL A 269 -7.16 1.07 -9.42
C VAL A 269 -6.03 0.14 -8.99
N LYS A 270 -6.36 -0.91 -8.24
CA LYS A 270 -5.44 -1.96 -7.78
C LYS A 270 -5.79 -3.34 -8.29
N ILE A 271 -7.07 -3.62 -8.59
CA ILE A 271 -7.49 -4.84 -9.31
C ILE A 271 -8.35 -4.41 -10.49
N GLU A 272 -8.03 -4.94 -11.65
CA GLU A 272 -8.93 -4.98 -12.80
C GLU A 272 -9.66 -6.34 -12.76
N PHE A 273 -10.92 -6.31 -12.33
CA PHE A 273 -11.73 -7.52 -12.25
C PHE A 273 -12.11 -7.99 -13.65
N ALA A 274 -11.81 -9.25 -13.94
CA ALA A 274 -12.26 -9.90 -15.17
C ALA A 274 -13.69 -10.44 -15.03
N GLY A 275 -14.25 -10.93 -16.14
CA GLY A 275 -15.61 -11.46 -16.23
C GLY A 275 -16.57 -10.44 -16.86
N ARG A 276 -17.85 -10.49 -16.47
CA ARG A 276 -18.88 -9.55 -16.94
C ARG A 276 -19.17 -8.43 -15.95
N PHE A 277 -18.34 -8.31 -14.91
CA PHE A 277 -18.51 -7.34 -13.85
C PHE A 277 -18.29 -5.91 -14.37
N ASP A 278 -19.37 -5.14 -14.43
CA ASP A 278 -19.31 -3.69 -14.65
C ASP A 278 -19.18 -2.97 -13.31
N GLN A 279 -17.96 -2.55 -12.95
CA GLN A 279 -17.67 -1.86 -11.70
C GLN A 279 -18.43 -0.53 -11.57
N VAL A 280 -18.57 0.22 -12.68
CA VAL A 280 -19.23 1.53 -12.68
C VAL A 280 -20.74 1.35 -12.49
N GLY A 281 -21.34 0.43 -13.23
CA GLY A 281 -22.75 0.06 -13.09
C GLY A 281 -23.07 -0.49 -11.69
N ALA A 282 -22.21 -1.36 -11.15
CA ALA A 282 -22.37 -1.91 -9.81
C ALA A 282 -22.32 -0.83 -8.72
N LYS A 283 -21.40 0.13 -8.83
CA LYS A 283 -21.32 1.30 -7.94
C LYS A 283 -22.57 2.17 -8.03
N LEU A 284 -23.06 2.45 -9.24
CA LEU A 284 -24.27 3.25 -9.44
C LEU A 284 -25.51 2.56 -8.84
N ALA A 285 -25.69 1.27 -9.12
CA ALA A 285 -26.81 0.47 -8.59
C ALA A 285 -26.79 0.44 -7.05
N ALA A 286 -25.63 0.24 -6.44
CA ALA A 286 -25.48 0.29 -4.99
C ALA A 286 -25.85 1.65 -4.41
N GLN A 287 -25.42 2.75 -5.03
CA GLN A 287 -25.78 4.10 -4.57
C GLN A 287 -27.28 4.39 -4.70
N GLN A 288 -27.93 3.94 -5.77
CA GLN A 288 -29.38 4.04 -5.94
C GLN A 288 -30.13 3.23 -4.88
N PHE A 289 -29.68 2.00 -4.62
CA PHE A 289 -30.21 1.16 -3.54
C PHE A 289 -30.11 1.88 -2.20
N TYR A 290 -28.93 2.41 -1.84
CA TYR A 290 -28.76 3.13 -0.58
C TYR A 290 -29.70 4.33 -0.48
N ALA A 291 -29.75 5.17 -1.53
CA ALA A 291 -30.54 6.41 -1.53
C ALA A 291 -32.06 6.20 -1.41
N THR A 292 -32.56 5.03 -1.81
CA THR A 292 -34.01 4.75 -1.88
C THR A 292 -34.51 3.80 -0.78
N ASN A 293 -33.61 3.26 0.04
CA ASN A 293 -33.96 2.35 1.13
C ASN A 293 -33.61 2.96 2.50
N GLU A 294 -34.62 3.22 3.32
CA GLU A 294 -34.48 3.91 4.61
C GLU A 294 -33.53 3.20 5.60
N GLY A 295 -33.42 1.87 5.52
CA GLY A 295 -32.48 1.08 6.32
C GLY A 295 -31.01 1.43 6.10
N GLU A 296 -30.69 2.08 4.98
CA GLU A 296 -29.32 2.46 4.59
C GLU A 296 -28.95 3.90 5.00
N LEU A 297 -29.83 4.61 5.74
CA LEU A 297 -29.60 5.99 6.16
C LEU A 297 -28.28 6.18 6.91
N LYS A 298 -27.91 5.24 7.78
CA LYS A 298 -26.61 5.26 8.49
C LYS A 298 -25.44 5.23 7.52
N ARG A 299 -25.51 4.39 6.48
CA ARG A 299 -24.49 4.26 5.44
C ARG A 299 -24.39 5.54 4.62
N ILE A 300 -25.52 6.11 4.19
CA ILE A 300 -25.55 7.38 3.46
C ILE A 300 -24.83 8.47 4.25
N ASN A 301 -25.09 8.57 5.56
CA ASN A 301 -24.43 9.57 6.40
C ASN A 301 -22.91 9.36 6.51
N VAL A 302 -22.44 8.10 6.52
CA VAL A 302 -21.01 7.80 6.39
C VAL A 302 -20.49 8.26 5.03
N ILE A 303 -21.14 7.88 3.93
CA ILE A 303 -20.73 8.24 2.57
C ILE A 303 -20.65 9.76 2.42
N LYS A 304 -21.64 10.51 2.90
CA LYS A 304 -21.66 11.98 2.87
C LYS A 304 -20.50 12.58 3.66
N GLY A 305 -20.18 12.05 4.84
CA GLY A 305 -19.06 12.53 5.65
C GLY A 305 -17.70 12.18 5.05
N ALA A 306 -17.54 10.97 4.54
CA ALA A 306 -16.29 10.45 3.99
C ALA A 306 -15.90 11.10 2.65
N TYR A 307 -16.88 11.41 1.81
CA TYR A 307 -16.66 11.91 0.44
C TYR A 307 -17.13 13.36 0.26
N ALA A 308 -17.33 14.12 1.34
CA ALA A 308 -17.58 15.56 1.24
C ALA A 308 -16.36 16.24 0.60
N VAL A 309 -16.58 17.06 -0.42
CA VAL A 309 -15.54 17.97 -0.92
C VAL A 309 -15.26 18.98 0.20
N PRO A 310 -13.99 19.18 0.63
CA PRO A 310 -13.68 20.22 1.61
C PRO A 310 -14.16 21.57 1.08
N VAL A 311 -14.95 22.29 1.89
CA VAL A 311 -15.36 23.67 1.60
C VAL A 311 -14.08 24.53 1.60
N GLY A 312 -13.50 24.76 0.42
CA GLY A 312 -12.22 25.45 0.24
C GLY A 312 -11.43 25.05 -1.01
N ALA A 313 -11.75 23.93 -1.67
CA ALA A 313 -11.09 23.48 -2.89
C ALA A 313 -11.86 23.86 -4.17
N LEU A 314 -12.33 25.11 -4.28
CA LEU A 314 -12.74 25.64 -5.58
C LEU A 314 -11.47 26.07 -6.33
N PRO A 315 -11.31 25.70 -7.62
CA PRO A 315 -10.22 26.22 -8.42
C PRO A 315 -10.33 27.73 -8.44
N VAL A 316 -9.23 28.43 -8.09
CA VAL A 316 -9.08 29.83 -8.45
C VAL A 316 -9.11 29.86 -9.96
N ILE A 317 -10.27 30.22 -10.52
CA ILE A 317 -10.41 30.56 -11.92
C ILE A 317 -9.54 31.79 -12.08
N ALA A 318 -8.35 31.62 -12.68
CA ALA A 318 -7.52 32.73 -13.07
C ALA A 318 -8.36 33.61 -13.99
N GLY A 319 -8.79 34.76 -13.47
CA GLY A 319 -9.50 35.76 -14.23
C GLY A 319 -8.60 36.22 -15.36
N GLY A 320 -9.08 36.02 -16.59
CA GLY A 320 -8.57 36.75 -17.74
C GLY A 320 -8.90 38.23 -17.53
N ALA A 321 -7.86 39.03 -17.30
CA ALA A 321 -7.94 40.46 -17.52
C ALA A 321 -7.63 40.73 -19.00
N ALA A 322 -8.50 41.54 -19.58
CA ALA A 322 -8.37 42.18 -20.87
C ALA A 322 -7.13 43.10 -20.94
#